data_AF-A0A8X6HJ36-F1
#
_entry.id   AF-A0A8X6HJ36-F1
#
_cell.length_a   1.000
_cell.length_b   1.000
_cell.length_c   1.000
_cell.angle_alpha   90.00
_cell.angle_beta   90.00
_cell.angle_gamma   90.00
#
_symmetry.space_group_name_H-M   'P 1'
#
loop_
_entity.id
_entity.type
_entity.pdbx_description
1 polymer ?
#
loop_
_entity_poly.entity_id
_entity_poly.type
_entity_poly.pdbx_seq_one_letter_code
_entity_poly.pdbx_strand_id
1 'polypeptide(L)'
;MDCELKHRKTPLLDFIVPHAEALMASGKLNAPYQRRRGTGRPSKPSRSLRNVGDHLPVTTRRRCPKYAQQKKESRTKTMCTMCNVPLYIDCFKPYHS
;
A
#
# COMPACT_ATOMS: atom_id res chain seq x y z
N MET A 1 29.22 -16.54 5.28
CA MET A 1 29.88 -16.13 6.54
C MET A 1 28.81 -15.48 7.38
N ASP A 2 27.98 -16.32 8.00
CA ASP A 2 26.83 -15.89 8.78
C ASP A 2 27.31 -15.57 10.20
N CYS A 3 27.36 -14.27 10.52
CA CYS A 3 27.67 -13.80 11.88
C CYS A 3 26.45 -14.04 12.77
N GLU A 4 26.40 -15.21 13.39
CA GLU A 4 25.43 -15.54 14.43
C GLU A 4 25.77 -14.75 15.70
N LEU A 5 25.07 -13.63 15.92
CA LEU A 5 25.18 -12.82 17.13
C LEU A 5 24.64 -13.61 18.33
N LYS A 6 25.53 -14.29 19.04
CA LYS A 6 25.20 -14.96 20.31
C LYS A 6 24.81 -13.91 21.35
N HIS A 7 23.51 -13.71 21.54
CA HIS A 7 22.98 -12.89 22.63
C HIS A 7 23.42 -13.51 23.96
N ARG A 8 24.34 -12.85 24.66
CA ARG A 8 24.71 -13.23 26.02
C ARG A 8 23.51 -12.98 26.92
N LYS A 9 23.13 -13.98 27.72
CA LYS A 9 22.09 -13.82 28.74
C LYS A 9 22.56 -12.79 29.76
N THR A 10 22.05 -11.57 29.65
CA THR A 10 22.31 -10.50 30.60
C THR A 10 21.20 -10.55 31.65
N PRO A 11 21.51 -10.92 32.92
CA PRO A 11 20.49 -11.10 33.96
C PRO A 11 19.70 -9.81 34.22
N LEU A 12 20.29 -8.66 33.91
CA LEU A 12 19.61 -7.36 33.99
C LEU A 12 18.50 -7.22 32.93
N LEU A 13 18.70 -7.69 31.70
CA LEU A 13 17.64 -7.63 30.68
C LEU A 13 16.52 -8.63 30.99
N ASP A 14 16.85 -9.79 31.54
CA ASP A 14 15.86 -10.78 32.00
C ASP A 14 14.95 -10.22 33.10
N PHE A 15 15.43 -9.23 33.87
CA PHE A 15 14.62 -8.49 34.84
C PHE A 15 13.88 -7.29 34.22
N ILE A 16 14.57 -6.48 33.42
CA ILE A 16 14.02 -5.24 32.86
C ILE A 16 12.87 -5.52 31.89
N VAL A 17 13.01 -6.54 31.03
CA VAL A 17 12.01 -6.80 29.96
C VAL A 17 10.65 -7.17 30.55
N PRO A 18 10.51 -8.17 31.44
CA PRO A 18 9.22 -8.50 32.05
C PRO A 18 8.65 -7.35 32.89
N HIS A 19 9.52 -6.59 33.56
CA HIS A 19 9.08 -5.45 34.37
C HIS A 19 8.50 -4.33 33.50
N ALA A 20 9.15 -4.00 32.37
CA ALA A 20 8.66 -3.02 31.42
C ALA A 20 7.33 -3.46 30.79
N GLU A 21 7.19 -4.74 30.44
CA GLU A 21 5.94 -5.29 29.91
C GLU A 21 4.77 -5.15 30.89
N ALA A 22 4.99 -5.44 32.18
CA ALA A 22 3.98 -5.26 33.23
C ALA A 22 3.56 -3.79 33.40
N LEU A 23 4.52 -2.86 33.34
CA LEU A 23 4.24 -1.42 33.39
C LEU A 23 3.46 -0.94 32.16
N MET A 24 3.81 -1.41 30.96
CA MET A 24 3.07 -1.08 29.74
C MET A 24 1.64 -1.64 29.75
N ALA A 25 1.46 -2.87 30.24
CA ALA A 25 0.15 -3.51 30.34
C ALA A 25 -0.79 -2.75 31.30
N SER A 26 -0.29 -2.41 32.49
CA SER A 26 -1.06 -1.61 33.46
C SER A 26 -1.35 -0.20 32.94
N GLY A 27 -0.37 0.45 32.30
CA GLY A 27 -0.55 1.75 31.67
C GLY A 27 -1.58 1.75 30.54
N LYS A 28 -1.66 0.67 29.75
CA LYS A 28 -2.65 0.55 28.66
C LYS A 28 -4.09 0.41 29.16
N LEU A 29 -4.30 -0.28 30.28
CA LEU A 29 -5.62 -0.42 30.90
C LEU A 29 -6.10 0.89 31.53
N ASN A 30 -5.17 1.65 32.11
CA ASN A 30 -5.45 2.90 32.82
C ASN A 30 -5.29 4.15 31.94
N ALA A 31 -4.99 3.99 30.65
CA ALA A 31 -4.81 5.11 29.74
C ALA A 31 -6.14 5.85 29.56
N PRO A 32 -6.24 7.16 29.90
CA PRO A 32 -7.48 7.93 29.80
C PRO A 32 -7.95 8.14 28.35
N TYR A 33 -7.09 7.83 27.37
CA TYR A 33 -7.34 8.01 25.95
C TYR A 33 -6.99 6.73 25.16
N GLN A 34 -8.00 6.03 24.68
CA GLN A 34 -7.83 5.03 23.63
C GLN A 34 -7.77 5.74 22.28
N ARG A 35 -6.63 5.62 21.56
CA ARG A 35 -6.54 6.05 20.16
C ARG A 35 -7.65 5.35 19.37
N ARG A 36 -8.65 6.10 18.92
CA ARG A 36 -9.65 5.59 17.98
C ARG A 36 -8.91 5.18 16.70
N ARG A 37 -8.65 3.88 16.51
CA ARG A 37 -8.28 3.31 15.21
C ARG A 37 -9.51 3.36 14.31
N GLY A 38 -9.91 4.56 13.90
CA GLY A 38 -11.22 4.75 13.30
C GLY A 38 -11.49 6.16 12.79
N THR A 39 -10.47 6.89 12.36
CA THR A 39 -10.64 8.13 11.56
C THR A 39 -9.45 8.33 10.61
N GLY A 40 -8.88 7.24 10.09
CA GLY A 40 -8.08 7.37 8.88
C GLY A 40 -8.98 7.90 7.76
N ARG A 41 -8.45 8.79 6.90
CA ARG A 41 -9.11 9.24 5.67
C ARG A 41 -9.76 8.03 5.02
N PRO A 42 -11.06 8.05 4.65
CA PRO A 42 -11.68 6.91 3.99
C PRO A 42 -10.80 6.53 2.81
N SER A 43 -10.19 5.33 2.88
CA SER A 43 -9.46 4.81 1.74
C SER A 43 -10.53 4.57 0.69
N LYS A 44 -10.61 5.47 -0.30
CA LYS A 44 -11.38 5.17 -1.50
C LYS A 44 -10.93 3.78 -1.93
N PRO A 45 -11.84 2.81 -2.12
CA PRO A 45 -11.44 1.54 -2.70
C PRO A 45 -10.65 1.90 -3.94
N SER A 46 -9.41 1.39 -4.04
CA SER A 46 -8.67 1.56 -5.27
C SER A 46 -9.63 1.11 -6.37
N ARG A 47 -9.78 1.91 -7.43
CA ARG A 47 -10.44 1.45 -8.66
C ARG A 47 -9.50 0.40 -9.27
N SER A 48 -9.38 -0.73 -8.57
CA SER A 48 -8.73 -1.93 -9.03
C SER A 48 -9.53 -2.36 -10.24
N LEU A 49 -8.87 -2.34 -11.40
CA LEU A 49 -9.40 -2.93 -12.63
C LEU A 49 -9.58 -4.43 -12.31
N ARG A 50 -10.78 -4.82 -11.91
CA ARG A 50 -11.13 -6.22 -11.69
C ARG A 50 -10.84 -6.99 -12.98
N ASN A 51 -10.06 -8.07 -12.87
CA ASN A 51 -9.72 -9.09 -13.88
C ASN A 51 -10.18 -8.76 -15.30
N VAL A 52 -9.29 -8.15 -16.08
CA VAL A 52 -9.50 -7.85 -17.51
C VAL A 52 -8.84 -8.93 -18.39
N GLY A 53 -8.99 -10.20 -18.00
CA GLY A 53 -8.32 -11.33 -18.65
C GLY A 53 -6.79 -11.15 -18.75
N ASP A 54 -6.22 -11.48 -19.91
CA ASP A 54 -4.78 -11.35 -20.22
C ASP A 54 -4.33 -9.88 -20.44
N HIS A 55 -5.27 -8.94 -20.47
CA HIS A 55 -4.97 -7.51 -20.64
C HIS A 55 -4.58 -6.87 -19.31
N LEU A 56 -3.42 -7.25 -18.79
CA LEU A 56 -2.90 -6.74 -17.52
C LEU A 56 -2.39 -5.30 -17.66
N PRO A 57 -2.77 -4.38 -16.73
CA PRO A 57 -2.28 -3.01 -16.74
C PRO A 57 -0.86 -2.91 -16.17
N VAL A 58 0.07 -2.40 -16.97
CA VAL A 58 1.45 -2.04 -16.58
C VAL A 58 1.60 -0.52 -16.49
N THR A 59 2.55 -0.06 -15.68
CA THR A 59 2.78 1.37 -15.50
C THR A 59 3.41 2.01 -16.73
N THR A 60 2.93 3.20 -17.10
CA THR A 60 3.48 3.98 -18.21
C THR A 60 3.45 5.47 -17.87
N ARG A 61 4.17 6.27 -18.65
CA ARG A 61 4.14 7.75 -18.61
C ARG A 61 3.55 8.36 -19.89
N ARG A 62 3.08 7.52 -20.83
CA ARG A 62 2.50 7.95 -22.11
C ARG A 62 1.08 8.52 -21.91
N ARG A 63 0.55 9.24 -22.91
CA ARG A 63 -0.82 9.77 -22.87
C ARG A 63 -1.81 8.79 -23.50
N CYS A 64 -3.05 8.76 -23.00
CA CYS A 64 -4.13 8.02 -23.63
C CYS A 64 -4.43 8.61 -25.02
N PRO A 65 -4.50 7.82 -26.10
CA PRO A 65 -4.79 8.34 -27.45
C PRO A 65 -6.07 9.18 -27.49
N LYS A 66 -7.13 8.75 -26.79
CA LYS A 66 -8.42 9.47 -26.70
C LYS A 66 -8.32 10.86 -26.08
N TYR A 67 -7.31 11.09 -25.22
CA TYR A 67 -7.14 12.35 -24.48
C TYR A 67 -5.82 13.04 -24.81
N ALA A 68 -5.05 12.55 -25.78
CA ALA A 68 -3.71 13.04 -26.10
C ALA A 68 -3.73 14.51 -26.54
N GLN A 69 -4.79 14.92 -27.23
CA GLN A 69 -5.02 16.27 -27.76
C GLN A 69 -5.50 17.27 -26.70
N GLN A 70 -5.88 16.83 -25.51
CA GLN A 70 -6.35 17.75 -24.47
C GLN A 70 -5.16 18.53 -23.86
N LYS A 71 -5.34 19.84 -23.68
CA LYS A 71 -4.33 20.73 -23.06
C LYS A 71 -4.04 20.38 -21.59
N LYS A 72 -4.92 19.62 -20.94
CA LYS A 72 -4.73 19.16 -19.57
C LYS A 72 -3.63 18.11 -19.52
N GLU A 73 -2.59 18.36 -18.73
CA GLU A 73 -1.49 17.41 -18.51
C GLU A 73 -1.97 16.24 -17.65
N SER A 74 -2.75 15.36 -18.28
CA SER A 74 -3.15 14.09 -17.71
C SER A 74 -2.19 13.04 -18.29
N ARG A 75 -1.37 12.44 -17.44
CA ARG A 75 -0.52 11.30 -17.80
C ARG A 75 -1.27 10.03 -17.44
N THR A 76 -1.35 9.06 -18.36
CA THR A 76 -1.89 7.75 -18.00
C THR A 76 -0.87 7.03 -17.13
N LYS A 77 -1.34 6.33 -16.09
CA LYS A 77 -0.51 5.49 -15.24
C LYS A 77 -0.59 4.02 -15.62
N THR A 78 -1.32 3.69 -16.69
CA THR A 78 -1.72 2.33 -17.04
C THR A 78 -1.62 2.13 -18.56
N MET A 79 -0.98 1.03 -18.95
CA MET A 79 -0.80 0.56 -20.32
C MET A 79 -1.20 -0.91 -20.37
N CYS A 80 -1.93 -1.32 -21.40
CA CYS A 80 -2.20 -2.73 -21.59
C CYS A 80 -0.94 -3.44 -22.12
N THR A 81 -0.53 -4.53 -21.47
CA THR A 81 0.63 -5.35 -21.87
C THR A 81 0.47 -5.99 -23.25
N MET A 82 -0.70 -6.56 -23.51
CA MET A 82 -1.01 -7.22 -24.79
C MET A 82 -1.14 -6.22 -25.94
N CYS A 83 -1.85 -5.11 -25.71
CA CYS A 83 -2.16 -4.15 -26.78
C CYS A 83 -1.09 -3.07 -26.95
N ASN A 84 -0.17 -2.91 -25.98
CA ASN A 84 0.79 -1.80 -25.90
C ASN A 84 0.15 -0.40 -26.03
N VAL A 85 -1.13 -0.27 -25.67
CA VAL A 85 -1.87 0.99 -25.71
C VAL A 85 -1.91 1.62 -24.31
N PRO A 86 -1.45 2.87 -24.14
CA PRO A 86 -1.65 3.63 -22.90
C PRO A 86 -3.11 4.04 -22.78
N LEU A 87 -3.80 3.68 -21.70
CA LEU A 87 -5.22 4.00 -21.49
C LEU A 87 -5.44 4.43 -20.04
N TYR A 88 -6.36 5.36 -19.79
CA TYR A 88 -6.83 5.61 -18.42
C TYR A 88 -7.64 4.43 -17.90
N ILE A 89 -7.75 4.29 -16.58
CA ILE A 89 -8.61 3.28 -15.93
C ILE A 89 -10.04 3.32 -16.50
N ASP A 90 -10.60 4.51 -16.71
CA ASP A 90 -11.95 4.69 -17.26
C ASP A 90 -12.04 4.32 -18.74
N CYS A 91 -10.92 4.39 -19.47
CA CYS A 91 -10.81 3.94 -20.85
C CYS A 91 -10.45 2.45 -20.95
N PHE A 92 -10.02 1.81 -19.87
CA PHE A 92 -9.55 0.43 -19.95
C PHE A 92 -10.71 -0.55 -20.14
N LYS A 93 -11.84 -0.31 -19.45
CA LYS A 93 -13.06 -1.13 -19.52
C LYS A 93 -13.65 -1.27 -20.94
N PRO A 94 -13.89 -0.18 -21.71
CA PRO A 94 -14.50 -0.32 -23.03
C PRO A 94 -13.57 -0.97 -24.08
N TYR A 95 -12.26 -1.01 -23.86
CA TYR A 95 -11.31 -1.56 -24.83
C TYR A 95 -10.97 -3.05 -24.60
N HIS A 96 -11.36 -3.63 -23.47
CA HIS A 96 -10.96 -4.99 -23.09
C HIS A 96 -12.12 -5.70 -22.36
N SER A 97 -13.17 -6.03 -23.12
CA SER A 97 -14.34 -6.82 -22.66
C SER A 97 -14.11 -8.31 -22.93
#